data_AF-A0A936VV58-F1
#
_entry.id   AF-A0A936VV58-F1
#
_cell.length_a   1.000
_cell.length_b   1.000
_cell.length_c   1.000
_cell.angle_alpha   90.00
_cell.angle_beta   90.00
_cell.angle_gamma   90.00
#
_symmetry.space_group_name_H-M   'P 1'
#
loop_
_entity.id
_entity.type
_entity.pdbx_description
1 polymer ?
#
loop_
_entity_poly.entity_id
_entity_poly.type
_entity_poly.pdbx_seq_one_letter_code
_entity_poly.pdbx_strand_id
1 'polypeptide(L)'
;MALFLLIHLIIPILGILYFFKIKSKIEYEKIADPPIGELFVIFVTYGGLILAILTSLFWKWSAMASLGMAYLTFIAPIIMGIISYSLRDKRKISLYHNLIYLSGILYIVALLLLIVISFLIER
;
A
#
# COMPACT_ATOMS: atom_id res chain seq x y z
N MET A 1 -21.40 15.98 0.49
CA MET A 1 -20.30 16.98 0.46
C MET A 1 -19.18 16.63 1.45
N ALA A 2 -19.44 16.54 2.76
CA ALA A 2 -18.40 16.30 3.77
C ALA A 2 -17.64 14.96 3.60
N LEU A 3 -18.36 13.86 3.33
CA LEU A 3 -17.75 12.54 3.10
C LEU A 3 -16.86 12.49 1.86
N PHE A 4 -17.21 13.25 0.82
CA PHE A 4 -16.40 13.37 -0.40
C PHE A 4 -15.05 14.00 -0.11
N LEU A 5 -15.05 15.15 0.58
CA LEU A 5 -13.84 15.86 1.00
C LEU A 5 -13.00 15.02 1.94
N LEU A 6 -13.62 14.26 2.84
CA LEU A 6 -12.88 13.40 3.75
C LEU A 6 -12.09 12.31 3.01
N ILE A 7 -12.75 11.60 2.08
CA ILE A 7 -12.15 10.46 1.37
C ILE A 7 -11.12 10.93 0.32
N HIS A 8 -11.42 11.98 -0.44
CA HIS A 8 -10.60 12.38 -1.59
C HIS A 8 -9.59 13.49 -1.28
N LEU A 9 -9.68 14.14 -0.12
CA LEU A 9 -8.79 15.24 0.26
C LEU A 9 -8.11 14.98 1.61
N ILE A 10 -8.88 14.78 2.68
CA ILE A 10 -8.31 14.65 4.03
C ILE A 10 -7.42 13.40 4.14
N ILE A 11 -7.93 12.24 3.73
CA ILE A 11 -7.19 10.97 3.80
C ILE A 11 -5.91 11.02 2.95
N PRO A 12 -5.94 11.46 1.67
CA PRO A 12 -4.72 11.64 0.89
C PRO A 12 -3.71 12.61 1.51
N ILE A 13 -4.15 13.76 2.02
CA ILE A 13 -3.25 14.73 2.67
C ILE A 13 -2.60 14.11 3.91
N LEU A 14 -3.35 13.43 4.76
CA LEU A 14 -2.81 12.75 5.94
C LEU A 14 -1.79 11.67 5.54
N GLY A 15 -2.08 10.92 4.49
CA GLY A 15 -1.15 9.93 3.92
C GLY A 15 0.16 10.56 3.47
N ILE A 16 0.09 11.65 2.71
CA ILE A 16 1.27 12.39 2.21
C ILE A 16 2.08 12.94 3.38
N LEU A 17 1.43 13.57 4.36
CA LEU A 17 2.09 14.08 5.56
C LEU A 17 2.79 12.96 6.34
N TYR A 18 2.15 11.80 6.47
CA TYR A 18 2.73 10.65 7.14
C TYR A 18 3.93 10.08 6.37
N PHE A 19 3.86 10.00 5.04
CA PHE A 19 4.99 9.62 4.19
C PHE A 19 6.19 10.54 4.40
N PHE A 20 6.00 11.86 4.34
CA PHE A 20 7.08 12.81 4.57
C PHE A 20 7.65 12.72 5.99
N LYS A 21 6.79 12.50 7.00
CA LYS A 21 7.22 12.30 8.38
C LYS A 21 8.13 11.07 8.51
N ILE A 22 7.79 9.95 7.88
CA ILE A 22 8.64 8.75 7.89
C ILE A 22 9.94 9.01 7.12
N LYS A 23 9.85 9.62 5.94
CA LYS A 23 11.03 9.93 5.13
C LYS A 23 12.02 10.81 5.90
N SER A 24 11.57 11.91 6.50
CA SER A 24 12.41 12.78 7.30
C SER A 24 13.02 12.08 8.51
N LYS A 25 12.29 11.14 9.11
CA LYS A 25 12.81 10.32 10.21
C LYS A 25 13.93 9.38 9.75
N ILE A 26 13.78 8.72 8.60
CA ILE A 26 14.81 7.87 7.98
C ILE A 26 16.07 8.68 7.66
N GLU A 27 15.92 9.87 7.10
CA GLU A 27 17.02 10.78 6.78
C GLU A 27 17.75 11.26 8.05
N TYR A 28 17.00 11.59 9.10
CA TYR A 28 17.56 11.98 10.40
C TYR A 28 18.36 10.86 11.07
N GLU A 29 17.88 9.62 10.98
CA GLU A 29 18.54 8.44 11.55
C GLU A 29 19.77 7.97 10.73
N LYS A 30 20.09 8.62 9.60
CA LYS A 30 21.26 8.34 8.75
C LYS A 30 21.40 6.85 8.39
N ILE A 31 20.29 6.22 8.07
CA ILE A 31 20.23 4.78 7.75
C ILE A 31 21.06 4.52 6.49
N ALA A 32 21.94 3.53 6.55
CA ALA A 32 22.68 3.07 5.39
C ALA A 32 21.73 2.46 4.36
N ASP A 33 21.81 2.94 3.12
CA ASP A 33 20.98 2.49 1.98
C ASP A 33 19.47 2.52 2.30
N PRO A 34 18.86 3.70 2.51
CA PRO A 34 17.48 3.78 2.97
C PRO A 34 16.48 3.37 1.86
N PRO A 35 15.47 2.56 2.18
CA PRO A 35 14.50 2.02 1.20
C PRO A 35 13.38 3.03 0.87
N ILE A 36 13.75 4.25 0.47
CA ILE A 36 12.80 5.35 0.24
C ILE A 36 11.93 5.10 -1.00
N GLY A 37 12.52 4.51 -2.05
CA GLY A 37 11.80 4.18 -3.28
C GLY A 37 10.74 3.11 -3.00
N GLU A 38 11.12 2.06 -2.30
CA GLU A 38 10.22 0.99 -1.88
C GLU A 38 9.14 1.53 -0.93
N LEU A 39 9.50 2.40 0.02
CA LEU A 39 8.53 3.06 0.91
C LEU A 39 7.47 3.84 0.12
N PHE A 40 7.87 4.55 -0.93
CA PHE A 40 6.93 5.29 -1.78
C PHE A 40 5.96 4.35 -2.51
N VAL A 41 6.46 3.22 -3.02
CA VAL A 41 5.61 2.22 -3.65
C VAL A 41 4.62 1.63 -2.65
N ILE A 42 5.07 1.23 -1.45
CA ILE A 42 4.19 0.76 -0.37
C ILE A 42 3.11 1.81 -0.06
N PHE A 43 3.50 3.07 0.07
CA PHE A 43 2.59 4.17 0.34
C PHE A 43 1.50 4.30 -0.74
N VAL A 44 1.88 4.30 -2.02
CA VAL A 44 0.92 4.41 -3.14
C VAL A 44 0.03 3.17 -3.22
N THR A 45 0.59 1.97 -3.07
CA THR A 45 -0.17 0.72 -3.15
C THR A 45 -1.19 0.58 -2.01
N TYR A 46 -0.77 0.78 -0.75
CA TYR A 46 -1.69 0.72 0.39
C TYR A 46 -2.64 1.91 0.43
N GLY A 47 -2.19 3.10 0.04
CA GLY A 47 -3.05 4.27 -0.10
C GLY A 47 -4.14 4.04 -1.14
N GLY A 48 -3.77 3.49 -2.31
CA GLY A 48 -4.72 3.09 -3.35
C GLY A 48 -5.71 2.03 -2.87
N LEU A 49 -5.25 1.04 -2.11
CA LEU A 49 -6.12 0.01 -1.51
C LEU A 49 -7.14 0.62 -0.54
N ILE A 50 -6.70 1.50 0.37
CA ILE A 50 -7.58 2.20 1.31
C ILE A 50 -8.62 3.03 0.54
N LEU A 51 -8.20 3.77 -0.49
CA LEU A 51 -9.11 4.55 -1.32
C LEU A 51 -10.12 3.65 -2.03
N ALA A 52 -9.69 2.52 -2.61
CA ALA A 52 -10.60 1.60 -3.29
C ALA A 52 -11.64 0.98 -2.33
N ILE A 53 -11.23 0.61 -1.12
CA ILE A 53 -12.15 0.12 -0.07
C ILE A 53 -13.17 1.21 0.28
N LEU A 54 -12.71 2.44 0.52
CA LEU A 54 -13.60 3.56 0.85
C LEU A 54 -14.54 3.90 -0.32
N THR A 55 -14.07 3.83 -1.56
CA THR A 55 -14.91 3.98 -2.75
C THR A 55 -15.96 2.89 -2.80
N SER A 56 -15.61 1.63 -2.52
CA SER A 56 -16.57 0.52 -2.50
C SER A 56 -17.66 0.67 -1.43
N LEU A 57 -17.32 1.23 -0.28
CA LEU A 57 -18.24 1.36 0.86
C LEU A 57 -19.17 2.57 0.73
N PHE A 58 -18.67 3.68 0.16
CA PHE A 58 -19.35 4.97 0.24
C PHE A 58 -19.77 5.55 -1.11
N TRP A 59 -19.32 4.96 -2.23
CA TRP A 59 -19.53 5.53 -3.56
C TRP A 59 -20.00 4.49 -4.57
N LYS A 60 -20.63 4.99 -5.64
CA LYS A 60 -20.93 4.17 -6.81
C LYS A 60 -19.63 3.83 -7.52
N TRP A 61 -19.45 2.55 -7.80
CA TRP A 61 -18.31 2.07 -8.56
C TRP A 61 -18.24 2.73 -9.94
N SER A 62 -17.06 3.24 -10.30
CA SER A 62 -16.80 3.91 -11.57
C SER A 62 -15.76 3.16 -12.39
N ALA A 63 -15.70 3.41 -13.70
CA ALA A 63 -14.65 2.85 -14.56
C ALA A 63 -13.23 3.24 -14.08
N MET A 64 -13.07 4.44 -13.52
CA MET A 64 -11.81 4.89 -12.93
C MET A 64 -11.42 4.07 -11.69
N ALA A 65 -12.40 3.72 -10.84
CA ALA A 65 -12.17 2.83 -9.70
C ALA A 65 -11.78 1.42 -10.17
N SER A 66 -12.38 0.92 -11.26
CA SER A 66 -11.99 -0.37 -11.86
C SER A 66 -10.55 -0.39 -12.34
N LEU A 67 -10.04 0.72 -12.91
CA LEU A 67 -8.62 0.82 -13.31
C LEU A 67 -7.70 0.74 -12.10
N GLY A 68 -8.02 1.46 -11.03
CA GLY A 68 -7.29 1.38 -9.77
C GLY A 68 -7.28 -0.05 -9.22
N MET A 69 -8.42 -0.73 -9.22
CA MET A 69 -8.47 -2.13 -8.78
C MET A 69 -7.73 -3.08 -9.70
N ALA A 70 -7.75 -2.89 -11.02
CA ALA A 70 -6.98 -3.73 -11.93
C ALA A 70 -5.48 -3.64 -11.62
N TYR A 71 -4.97 -2.43 -11.37
CA TYR A 71 -3.59 -2.24 -10.91
C TYR A 71 -3.34 -2.97 -9.58
N LEU A 72 -4.21 -2.79 -8.57
CA LEU A 72 -4.05 -3.40 -7.24
C LEU A 72 -4.13 -4.93 -7.27
N THR A 73 -4.94 -5.50 -8.16
CA THR A 73 -5.11 -6.96 -8.24
C THR A 73 -4.02 -7.63 -9.06
N PHE A 74 -3.58 -7.04 -10.18
CA PHE A 74 -2.67 -7.72 -11.12
C PHE A 74 -1.23 -7.23 -11.03
N ILE A 75 -1.02 -5.92 -10.89
CA ILE A 75 0.31 -5.31 -11.00
C ILE A 75 0.94 -5.17 -9.61
N ALA A 76 0.19 -4.66 -8.63
CA ALA A 76 0.70 -4.43 -7.29
C ALA A 76 1.28 -5.69 -6.62
N PRO A 77 0.69 -6.90 -6.71
CA PRO A 77 1.27 -8.08 -6.06
C PRO A 77 2.65 -8.44 -6.62
N ILE A 78 2.85 -8.25 -7.92
CA ILE A 78 4.14 -8.49 -8.58
C ILE A 78 5.17 -7.49 -8.06
N ILE A 79 4.84 -6.20 -8.05
CA ILE A 79 5.72 -5.15 -7.53
C ILE A 79 6.07 -5.38 -6.06
N MET A 80 5.06 -5.70 -5.24
CA MET A 80 5.21 -5.97 -3.80
C MET A 80 6.07 -7.21 -3.55
N GLY A 81 5.92 -8.25 -4.38
CA GLY A 81 6.78 -9.44 -4.36
C GLY A 81 8.23 -9.12 -4.70
N ILE A 82 8.46 -8.28 -5.73
CA ILE A 82 9.81 -7.82 -6.11
C ILE A 82 10.45 -7.03 -4.96
N ILE A 83 9.71 -6.10 -4.34
CA ILE A 83 10.19 -5.32 -3.19
C ILE A 83 10.53 -6.22 -2.00
N SER A 84 9.64 -7.16 -1.64
CA SER A 84 9.93 -8.10 -0.55
C SER A 84 11.13 -8.99 -0.87
N TYR A 85 11.31 -9.39 -2.13
CA TYR A 85 12.47 -10.18 -2.52
C TYR A 85 13.77 -9.37 -2.45
N SER A 86 13.79 -8.15 -2.98
CA SER A 86 14.98 -7.28 -2.98
C SER A 86 15.42 -6.87 -1.57
N LEU A 87 14.46 -6.69 -0.66
CA LEU A 87 14.73 -6.32 0.73
C LEU A 87 14.95 -7.52 1.66
N ARG A 88 14.85 -8.75 1.15
CA ARG A 88 14.94 -9.97 1.98
C ARG A 88 16.22 -9.99 2.80
N ASP A 89 17.37 -9.72 2.19
CA ASP A 89 18.66 -9.77 2.88
C ASP A 89 18.95 -8.48 3.68
N LYS A 90 18.37 -7.36 3.23
CA LYS A 90 18.49 -6.05 3.88
C LYS A 90 17.56 -5.85 5.08
N ARG A 91 16.60 -6.76 5.32
CA ARG A 91 15.61 -6.65 6.41
C ARG A 91 16.20 -6.48 7.81
N LYS A 92 17.45 -6.89 8.02
CA LYS A 92 18.16 -6.76 9.30
C LYS A 92 18.91 -5.43 9.47
N ILE A 93 19.05 -4.63 8.41
CA ILE A 93 19.81 -3.37 8.42
C ILE A 93 19.07 -2.32 9.26
N SER A 94 17.75 -2.21 9.11
CA SER A 94 16.96 -1.28 9.89
C SER A 94 15.50 -1.73 10.02
N LEU A 95 14.80 -1.14 10.99
CA LEU A 95 13.37 -1.36 11.19
C LEU A 95 12.56 -1.08 9.91
N TYR A 96 12.91 -0.04 9.15
CA TYR A 96 12.18 0.35 7.94
C TYR A 96 12.31 -0.69 6.83
N HIS A 97 13.51 -1.27 6.65
CA HIS A 97 13.69 -2.39 5.73
C HIS A 97 12.78 -3.57 6.09
N ASN A 98 12.73 -3.91 7.38
CA ASN A 98 11.87 -4.99 7.86
C ASN A 98 10.37 -4.67 7.67
N LEU A 99 9.94 -3.44 7.98
CA LEU A 99 8.55 -3.02 7.84
C LEU A 99 8.09 -3.03 6.38
N ILE A 100 8.92 -2.55 5.46
CA ILE A 100 8.61 -2.55 4.01
C ILE A 100 8.61 -3.98 3.49
N TYR A 101 9.58 -4.80 3.88
CA TYR A 101 9.63 -6.23 3.56
C TYR A 101 8.34 -6.96 4.01
N LEU A 102 7.94 -6.76 5.26
CA LEU A 102 6.73 -7.36 5.83
C LEU A 102 5.47 -6.83 5.15
N SER A 103 5.41 -5.53 4.86
CA SER A 103 4.28 -4.93 4.14
C SER A 103 4.09 -5.57 2.76
N GLY A 104 5.17 -5.81 2.01
CA GLY A 104 5.08 -6.51 0.72
C GLY A 104 4.52 -7.94 0.84
N ILE A 105 4.96 -8.70 1.86
CA ILE A 105 4.45 -10.06 2.12
C ILE A 105 2.99 -10.02 2.55
N LEU A 106 2.65 -9.15 3.50
CA LEU A 106 1.29 -9.02 4.02
C LEU A 106 0.30 -8.67 2.91
N TYR A 107 0.70 -7.85 1.95
CA TYR A 107 -0.12 -7.54 0.79
C TYR A 107 -0.47 -8.79 -0.04
N ILE A 108 0.52 -9.62 -0.36
CA ILE A 108 0.32 -10.85 -1.13
C ILE A 108 -0.56 -11.82 -0.35
N VAL A 109 -0.27 -12.03 0.94
CA VAL A 109 -1.04 -12.92 1.81
C VAL A 109 -2.49 -12.44 1.91
N ALA A 110 -2.71 -11.14 2.14
CA ALA A 110 -4.04 -10.57 2.22
C ALA A 110 -4.81 -10.72 0.91
N LEU A 111 -4.18 -10.50 -0.24
CA LEU A 111 -4.82 -10.68 -1.55
C LEU A 111 -5.24 -12.14 -1.77
N LEU A 112 -4.35 -13.10 -1.48
CA LEU A 112 -4.68 -14.52 -1.61
C LEU A 112 -5.85 -14.92 -0.70
N LEU A 113 -5.86 -14.44 0.55
CA LEU A 113 -6.96 -14.68 1.47
C LEU A 113 -8.26 -14.08 0.95
N LEU A 114 -8.23 -12.85 0.41
CA LEU A 114 -9.41 -12.22 -0.18
C LEU A 114 -9.96 -13.03 -1.35
N ILE A 115 -9.10 -13.52 -2.25
CA ILE A 115 -9.51 -14.37 -3.37
C ILE A 115 -10.18 -15.65 -2.86
N VAL A 116 -9.57 -16.34 -1.89
CA VAL A 116 -10.14 -17.56 -1.30
C VAL A 116 -11.49 -17.29 -0.64
N ILE A 117 -11.60 -16.21 0.12
CA ILE A 117 -12.85 -15.80 0.78
C ILE A 117 -13.94 -15.50 -0.26
N SER A 118 -13.61 -14.79 -1.34
CA SER A 118 -14.56 -14.53 -2.43
C SER A 118 -15.10 -15.82 -3.04
N PHE A 119 -14.23 -16.80 -3.33
CA PHE A 119 -14.66 -18.11 -3.84
C PHE A 119 -15.54 -18.89 -2.86
N LEU A 120 -15.36 -18.72 -1.54
CA LEU A 120 -16.18 -19.38 -0.53
C LEU A 120 -17.56 -18.74 -0.36
N ILE A 121 -17.68 -17.42 -0.58
CA ILE A 121 -18.94 -16.68 -0.46
C ILE A 121 -19.84 -16.91 -1.69
N GLU A 122 -19.24 -17.03 -2.87
CA GLU A 122 -19.99 -17.22 -4.14
C GLU A 122 -20.47 -18.67 -4.36
N ARG A 123 -20.19 -19.57 -3.42
CA ARG A 123 -20.57 -20.98 -3.47
C ARG A 123 -21.76 -21.30 -2.56
#